data_AF-A0A929K853-F1
#
_entry.id   AF-A0A929K853-F1
#
_cell.length_a   1.000
_cell.length_b   1.000
_cell.length_c   1.000
_cell.angle_alpha   90.00
_cell.angle_beta   90.00
_cell.angle_gamma   90.00
#
_symmetry.space_group_name_H-M   'P 1'
#
loop_
_entity.id
_entity.type
_entity.pdbx_description
1 polymer ?
#
loop_
_entity_poly.entity_id
_entity_poly.type
_entity_poly.pdbx_seq_one_letter_code
_entity_poly.pdbx_strand_id
1 'polypeptide(L)' 'MLKIPFGMVINRAGIGDRKVYEYCEKEGIQILLEIPHDTRIARYYSEGVPFVKTMPEWKEQFAGIIDKVIL' A
#
# COMPACT_ATOMS: atom_id res chain seq x y z
N MET A 1 -7.54 12.98 -19.57
CA MET A 1 -7.48 12.34 -18.24
C MET A 1 -8.74 11.51 -18.05
N LEU A 2 -8.59 10.26 -17.63
CA LEU A 2 -9.71 9.41 -17.21
C LEU A 2 -10.11 9.88 -15.80
N LYS A 3 -11.37 10.27 -15.61
CA LYS A 3 -11.93 10.70 -14.31
C LYS A 3 -12.23 9.50 -13.41
N ILE A 4 -11.25 8.62 -13.24
CA ILE A 4 -11.37 7.41 -12.43
C ILE A 4 -10.68 7.70 -11.10
N PRO A 5 -11.36 7.57 -9.95
CA PRO A 5 -10.72 7.69 -8.66
C PRO A 5 -9.61 6.64 -8.50
N PHE A 6 -8.44 7.06 -8.03
CA PHE A 6 -7.29 6.18 -7.81
C PHE A 6 -6.38 6.73 -6.72
N GLY A 7 -5.50 5.87 -6.20
CA GLY A 7 -4.41 6.26 -5.32
C GLY A 7 -3.28 5.23 -5.35
N MET A 8 -2.25 5.46 -4.54
CA MET A 8 -1.01 4.68 -4.53
C MET A 8 -0.90 3.83 -3.25
N VAL A 9 -0.49 2.57 -3.39
CA VAL A 9 -0.01 1.75 -2.28
C VAL A 9 1.51 1.60 -2.42
N ILE A 10 2.25 2.01 -1.40
CA ILE A 10 3.71 1.90 -1.40
C ILE A 10 4.10 0.58 -0.74
N ASN A 11 4.69 -0.32 -1.52
CA ASN A 11 5.22 -1.59 -1.02
C ASN A 11 6.70 -1.46 -0.64
N ARG A 12 7.15 -2.18 0.40
CA ARG A 12 8.50 -2.09 0.96
C ARG A 12 8.88 -0.66 1.38
N ALA A 13 7.91 0.04 1.98
CA ALA A 13 8.10 1.38 2.52
C ALA A 13 9.27 1.42 3.52
N GLY A 14 9.97 2.56 3.54
CA GLY A 14 11.19 2.75 4.33
C GLY A 14 12.48 2.24 3.67
N ILE A 15 12.41 1.61 2.49
CA ILE A 15 13.58 1.22 1.69
C ILE A 15 13.69 2.09 0.44
N GLY A 16 14.91 2.54 0.16
CA GLY A 16 15.22 3.33 -1.04
C GLY A 16 15.17 4.83 -0.76
N ASP A 17 14.93 5.61 -1.81
CA ASP A 17 14.82 7.06 -1.74
C ASP A 17 13.35 7.53 -1.63
N ARG A 18 13.15 8.84 -1.50
CA ARG A 18 11.81 9.44 -1.37
C ARG A 18 11.16 9.77 -2.71
N LYS A 19 11.74 9.40 -3.86
CA LYS A 19 11.26 9.87 -5.17
C LYS A 19 9.83 9.48 -5.48
N VAL A 20 9.36 8.33 -5.00
CA VAL A 20 7.96 7.90 -5.16
C VAL A 20 7.02 8.80 -4.37
N TYR A 21 7.39 9.19 -3.15
CA TYR A 21 6.62 10.10 -2.32
C TYR A 21 6.57 11.49 -2.93
N GLU A 22 7.73 12.00 -3.36
CA GLU A 22 7.87 13.29 -4.05
C GLU A 22 7.05 13.33 -5.34
N TYR A 23 7.04 12.23 -6.10
CA TYR A 23 6.19 12.09 -7.29
C TYR A 23 4.71 12.11 -6.93
N CYS A 24 4.28 11.35 -5.93
CA CYS A 24 2.89 11.35 -5.49
C CYS A 24 2.44 12.74 -5.00
N GLU A 25 3.29 13.43 -4.25
CA GLU A 25 3.04 14.81 -3.80
C GLU A 25 2.92 15.78 -4.99
N LYS A 26 3.86 15.72 -5.94
CA LYS A 26 3.87 16.58 -7.13
C LYS A 26 2.64 16.39 -8.01
N GLU A 27 2.21 15.14 -8.21
CA GLU A 27 1.07 14.80 -9.06
C GLU A 27 -0.27 14.82 -8.32
N GLY A 28 -0.28 15.13 -7.02
CA GLY A 28 -1.50 15.13 -6.19
C GLY A 28 -2.11 13.74 -6.01
N ILE A 29 -1.29 12.69 -6.08
CA ILE A 29 -1.72 11.29 -5.91
C ILE A 29 -1.72 10.96 -4.42
N GLN A 30 -2.89 10.56 -3.91
CA GLN A 30 -3.04 10.13 -2.52
C GLN A 30 -2.32 8.79 -2.28
N ILE A 31 -1.51 8.73 -1.23
CA ILE A 31 -0.95 7.49 -0.72
C ILE A 31 -1.98 6.87 0.23
N LEU A 32 -2.48 5.67 -0.13
CA LEU A 32 -3.57 4.99 0.55
C LEU A 32 -3.09 4.12 1.71
N LEU A 33 -1.92 3.52 1.53
CA LEU A 33 -1.30 2.57 2.45
C LEU A 33 0.21 2.48 2.18
N GLU A 34 0.98 2.28 3.26
CA GLU A 34 2.41 1.97 3.21
C GLU A 34 2.65 0.59 3.84
N ILE A 35 3.17 -0.35 3.06
CA ILE A 35 3.53 -1.69 3.52
C ILE A 35 5.04 -1.69 3.81
N PRO A 36 5.48 -1.79 5.07
CA PRO A 36 6.89 -1.70 5.42
C PRO A 36 7.67 -2.88 4.85
N HIS A 37 8.99 -2.72 4.76
CA HIS A 37 9.84 -3.87 4.51
C HIS A 37 9.89 -4.80 5.72
N ASP A 38 9.07 -5.85 5.67
CA ASP A 38 8.96 -6.86 6.73
C ASP A 38 9.19 -8.26 6.15
N THR A 39 10.17 -8.98 6.69
CA THR A 39 10.51 -10.34 6.25
C THR A 39 9.39 -11.36 6.51
N ARG A 40 8.50 -11.09 7.48
CA ARG A 40 7.31 -11.92 7.73
C ARG A 40 6.34 -11.86 6.55
N ILE A 41 6.13 -10.67 5.99
CA ILE A 41 5.32 -10.46 4.78
C ILE A 41 5.95 -11.18 3.59
N ALA A 42 7.28 -11.05 3.43
CA ALA A 42 8.05 -11.74 2.38
C ALA A 42 7.90 -13.27 2.45
N ARG A 43 7.92 -13.83 3.67
CA ARG A 43 7.75 -15.26 3.90
C ARG A 43 6.37 -15.76 3.49
N TYR A 44 5.30 -15.14 3.97
CA TYR A 44 3.94 -15.60 3.68
C TYR A 44 3.62 -15.55 2.18
N TYR A 45 4.02 -14.49 1.46
CA TYR A 45 3.77 -14.47 0.01
C TYR A 45 4.54 -15.57 -0.73
N SER A 46 5.77 -15.88 -0.29
CA SER A 46 6.60 -16.95 -0.89
C SER A 46 6.00 -18.34 -0.67
N GLU A 47 5.23 -18.50 0.42
CA GLU A 47 4.45 -19.71 0.72
C GLU A 47 3.08 -19.72 -0.01
N GLY A 48 2.78 -18.71 -0.84
CA GLY A 48 1.51 -18.57 -1.54
C GLY A 48 0.35 -18.12 -0.65
N VAL A 49 0.66 -17.62 0.56
CA VAL A 49 -0.32 -17.19 1.55
C VAL A 49 -0.44 -15.67 1.53
N PRO A 50 -1.63 -15.10 1.27
CA PRO A 50 -1.85 -13.67 1.49
C PRO A 50 -1.62 -13.33 2.96
N PHE A 51 -0.65 -12.48 3.26
CA PHE A 51 -0.25 -12.16 4.64
C PHE A 51 -1.38 -11.54 5.47
N VAL A 52 -2.39 -10.92 4.83
CA VAL A 52 -3.62 -10.45 5.51
C VAL A 52 -4.40 -11.56 6.21
N LYS A 53 -4.18 -12.83 5.85
CA LYS A 53 -4.76 -14.00 6.54
C LYS A 53 -4.02 -14.38 7.82
N THR A 54 -2.75 -14.00 7.95
CA THR A 54 -1.85 -14.39 9.05
C THR A 54 -1.48 -13.21 9.94
N MET A 55 -1.65 -11.98 9.46
CA MET A 55 -1.37 -10.72 10.15
C MET A 55 -2.67 -9.88 10.19
N PRO A 56 -3.55 -10.10 11.19
CA PRO A 56 -4.89 -9.50 11.26
C PRO A 56 -4.90 -7.97 11.21
N GLU A 57 -3.84 -7.31 11.68
CA GLU A 57 -3.68 -5.86 11.67
C GLU A 57 -3.70 -5.25 10.27
N TRP A 58 -3.42 -6.05 9.23
CA TRP A 58 -3.49 -5.61 7.84
C TRP A 58 -4.89 -5.70 7.26
N LYS A 59 -5.76 -6.56 7.82
CA LYS A 59 -7.11 -6.78 7.28
C LYS A 59 -7.93 -5.49 7.29
N GLU A 60 -7.92 -4.77 8.41
CA GLU A 60 -8.63 -3.49 8.54
C GLU A 60 -8.03 -2.41 7.64
N GLN A 61 -6.70 -2.35 7.54
CA GLN A 61 -6.01 -1.39 6.69
C GLN A 61 -6.34 -1.58 5.20
N PHE A 62 -6.37 -2.83 4.71
CA PHE A 62 -6.75 -3.13 3.34
C PHE A 62 -8.25 -2.89 3.08
N ALA A 63 -9.12 -3.23 4.04
CA ALA A 63 -10.55 -2.98 3.91
C ALA A 63 -10.85 -1.48 3.77
N GLY A 64 -10.15 -0.63 4.53
CA GLY A 64 -10.31 0.83 4.46
C GLY A 64 -9.72 1.49 3.21
N ILE A 65 -9.04 0.76 2.31
CA ILE A 65 -8.49 1.35 1.07
C ILE A 65 -9.61 1.86 0.17
N ILE A 66 -10.71 1.13 0.06
CA ILE A 66 -11.80 1.48 -0.86
C ILE A 66 -12.46 2.81 -0.46
N ASP A 67 -12.64 3.01 0.83
CA ASP A 67 -13.21 4.24 1.38
C ASP A 67 -12.29 5.43 1.07
N LYS A 68 -10.98 5.26 1.18
CA LYS A 68 -9.99 6.30 0.86
C LYS A 68 -9.87 6.63 -0.64
N VAL A 69 -10.35 5.76 -1.53
CA VAL A 69 -10.29 5.97 -2.99
C VAL A 69 -11.57 6.62 -3.51
N ILE A 70 -12.71 6.28 -2.92
CA ILE A 70 -14.04 6.69 -3.43
C ILE A 70 -14.55 7.97 -2.74
N LEU A 71 -14.11 8.24 -1.50
CA LEU A 71 -14.49 9.41 -0.71
C LEU A 71 -13.39 10.48 -0.75
#